data_AF-A0AAD1S0M6-F1
#
_entry.id   AF-A0AAD1S0M6-F1
#
_cell.length_a   1.000
_cell.length_b   1.000
_cell.length_c   1.000
_cell.angle_alpha   90.00
_cell.angle_beta   90.00
_cell.angle_gamma   90.00
#
_symmetry.space_group_name_H-M   'P 1'
#
loop_
_entity.id
_entity.type
_entity.pdbx_description
1 polymer ?
#
loop_
_entity_poly.entity_id
_entity_poly.type
_entity_poly.pdbx_seq_one_letter_code
_entity_poly.pdbx_strand_id
1 'polypeptide(L)'
;MELRSLLSLKAHRAVQLTRGSFYAQGNKSGKLLARALKTKLQKSFITHIKNSQGKQCNTTDDIADAFSEFYHNLYNLTPPEGTPLDLHDYLRANILHRVRQKQPR
;
A
#
# COMPACT_ATOMS: atom_id res chain seq x y z
N MET A 1 -63.36 15.99 -8.91
CA MET A 1 -62.13 15.96 -8.10
C MET A 1 -61.52 14.56 -7.97
N GLU A 2 -62.29 13.49 -8.17
CA GLU A 2 -61.86 12.11 -7.88
C GLU A 2 -60.86 11.48 -8.88
N LEU A 3 -60.90 11.88 -10.15
CA LEU A 3 -59.94 11.35 -11.14
C LEU A 3 -58.50 11.80 -10.84
N ARG A 4 -58.33 13.04 -10.36
CA ARG A 4 -57.02 13.59 -9.99
C ARG A 4 -56.42 12.88 -8.77
N SER A 5 -57.23 12.57 -7.77
CA SER A 5 -56.77 11.82 -6.58
C SER A 5 -56.42 10.37 -6.92
N LEU A 6 -57.18 9.73 -7.81
CA LEU A 6 -56.89 8.38 -8.26
C LEU A 6 -55.60 8.31 -9.11
N LEU A 7 -55.37 9.30 -9.97
CA LEU A 7 -54.11 9.44 -10.71
C LEU A 7 -52.93 9.72 -9.79
N SER A 8 -53.08 10.60 -8.80
CA SER A 8 -51.99 10.89 -7.85
C SER A 8 -51.65 9.66 -7.00
N LEU A 9 -52.64 8.89 -6.57
CA LEU A 9 -52.45 7.63 -5.83
C LEU A 9 -51.67 6.61 -6.66
N LYS A 10 -52.05 6.42 -7.94
CA LYS A 10 -51.34 5.52 -8.86
C LYS A 10 -49.90 5.98 -9.11
N ALA A 11 -49.69 7.28 -9.30
CA ALA A 11 -48.36 7.86 -9.47
C ALA A 11 -47.49 7.66 -8.21
N HIS A 12 -48.04 7.89 -7.02
CA HIS A 12 -47.34 7.64 -5.76
C HIS A 12 -46.96 6.17 -5.59
N ARG A 13 -47.88 5.25 -5.89
CA ARG A 13 -47.61 3.82 -5.82
C ARG A 13 -46.51 3.41 -6.80
N ALA A 14 -46.56 3.92 -8.04
CA ALA A 14 -45.52 3.67 -9.03
C ALA A 14 -44.15 4.16 -8.53
N VAL A 15 -44.06 5.40 -8.05
CA VAL A 15 -42.82 5.98 -7.50
C VAL A 15 -42.26 5.15 -6.34
N GLN A 16 -43.11 4.68 -5.43
CA GLN A 16 -42.68 3.84 -4.30
C GLN A 16 -42.12 2.49 -4.76
N LEU A 17 -42.77 1.84 -5.73
CA LEU A 17 -42.29 0.57 -6.30
C LEU A 17 -40.95 0.74 -7.02
N THR A 18 -40.79 1.80 -7.81
CA THR A 18 -39.53 2.09 -8.51
C THR A 18 -38.39 2.37 -7.53
N ARG A 19 -38.67 3.09 -6.43
CA ARG A 19 -37.68 3.33 -5.36
C ARG A 19 -37.32 2.04 -4.65
N GLY A 20 -38.31 1.21 -4.30
CA GLY A 20 -38.08 -0.11 -3.71
C GLY A 20 -37.18 -0.98 -4.58
N SER A 21 -37.47 -1.06 -5.89
CA SER A 21 -36.63 -1.77 -6.86
C SER A 21 -35.23 -1.17 -6.98
N PHE A 22 -35.11 0.16 -7.04
CA PHE A 22 -33.82 0.85 -7.13
C PHE A 22 -32.96 0.65 -5.89
N TYR A 23 -33.55 0.60 -4.69
CA TYR A 23 -32.80 0.32 -3.46
C TYR A 23 -32.49 -1.17 -3.28
N ALA A 24 -33.39 -2.06 -3.71
CA ALA A 24 -33.17 -3.51 -3.66
C ALA A 24 -32.13 -3.98 -4.69
N GLN A 25 -32.16 -3.41 -5.90
CA GLN A 25 -31.21 -3.67 -6.99
C GLN A 25 -29.99 -2.74 -6.95
N GLY A 26 -30.04 -1.72 -6.08
CA GLY A 26 -28.98 -0.75 -5.90
C GLY A 26 -27.78 -1.41 -5.25
N ASN A 27 -26.85 -1.91 -6.06
CA ASN A 27 -25.59 -2.50 -5.62
C ASN A 27 -24.65 -1.44 -5.00
N LYS A 28 -25.09 -0.75 -3.96
CA LYS A 28 -24.38 0.34 -3.28
C LYS A 28 -23.17 -0.21 -2.53
N SER A 29 -23.33 -1.34 -1.86
CA SER A 29 -22.24 -2.06 -1.17
C SER A 29 -21.18 -2.55 -2.16
N GLY A 30 -21.57 -3.16 -3.29
CA GLY A 30 -20.61 -3.59 -4.31
C GLY A 30 -19.94 -2.42 -5.03
N LYS A 31 -20.66 -1.32 -5.31
CA LYS A 31 -20.04 -0.08 -5.82
C LYS A 31 -19.05 0.52 -4.81
N LEU A 32 -19.39 0.50 -3.53
CA LEU A 32 -18.52 0.97 -2.45
C LEU A 32 -17.28 0.07 -2.32
N LEU A 33 -17.46 -1.25 -2.38
CA LEU A 33 -16.36 -2.22 -2.38
C LEU A 33 -15.45 -2.04 -3.59
N ALA A 34 -16.00 -1.95 -4.81
CA ALA A 34 -15.23 -1.72 -6.02
C ALA A 34 -14.44 -0.41 -5.94
N ARG A 35 -15.04 0.66 -5.39
CA ARG A 35 -14.36 1.94 -5.16
C ARG A 35 -13.24 1.79 -4.12
N ALA A 36 -13.49 1.10 -3.00
CA ALA A 36 -12.49 0.86 -1.98
C ALA A 36 -11.30 0.03 -2.50
N LEU A 37 -11.58 -1.01 -3.30
CA LEU A 37 -10.55 -1.83 -3.97
C LEU A 37 -9.74 -0.98 -4.95
N LYS A 38 -10.39 -0.18 -5.80
CA LYS A 38 -9.70 0.72 -6.74
C LYS A 38 -8.76 1.70 -6.02
N THR A 39 -9.23 2.32 -4.92
CA THR A 39 -8.41 3.23 -4.12
C THR A 39 -7.25 2.53 -3.42
N LYS A 40 -7.46 1.33 -2.88
CA LYS A 40 -6.40 0.57 -2.20
C LYS A 40 -5.33 0.08 -3.18
N LEU A 41 -5.75 -0.42 -4.35
CA LEU A 41 -4.85 -0.98 -5.36
C LEU A 41 -3.94 0.12 -5.94
N GLN A 42 -4.45 1.33 -6.13
CA GLN A 42 -3.63 2.48 -6.54
C GLN A 42 -2.57 2.89 -5.50
N LYS A 43 -2.75 2.53 -4.23
CA LYS A 43 -1.82 2.86 -3.14
C LYS A 43 -0.90 1.71 -2.75
N SER A 44 -1.12 0.50 -3.28
CA SER A 44 -0.40 -0.69 -2.85
C SER A 44 0.89 -0.97 -3.62
N PHE A 45 1.17 -0.24 -4.69
CA PHE A 45 2.39 -0.41 -5.48
C PHE A 45 3.23 0.86 -5.52
N ILE A 46 4.54 0.68 -5.67
CA ILE A 46 5.50 1.77 -5.83
C ILE A 46 5.30 2.33 -7.23
N THR A 47 4.91 3.59 -7.34
CA THR A 47 4.59 4.23 -8.63
C THR A 47 5.82 4.68 -9.39
N HIS A 48 6.87 5.08 -8.67
CA HIS A 48 8.17 5.43 -9.24
C HIS A 48 9.24 5.44 -8.15
N ILE A 49 10.48 5.18 -8.53
CA ILE A 49 11.67 5.42 -7.69
C ILE A 49 12.73 6.17 -8.49
N LYS A 50 13.73 6.73 -7.80
CA LYS A 50 14.93 7.27 -8.45
C LYS A 50 16.06 6.27 -8.30
N ASN A 51 16.74 5.95 -9.39
CA ASN A 51 17.93 5.12 -9.35
C ASN A 51 19.15 5.90 -8.83
N SER A 52 20.29 5.21 -8.69
CA SER A 52 21.59 5.77 -8.29
C SER A 52 22.06 6.94 -9.19
N GLN A 53 21.62 6.97 -10.45
CA GLN A 53 21.92 8.00 -11.44
C GLN A 53 20.91 9.17 -11.43
N GLY A 54 19.93 9.17 -10.52
CA GLY A 54 18.91 10.20 -10.42
C GLY A 54 17.78 10.12 -11.46
N LYS A 55 17.75 9.07 -12.30
CA LYS A 55 16.71 8.81 -13.30
C LYS A 55 15.47 8.20 -12.62
N GLN A 56 14.28 8.62 -13.06
CA GLN A 56 13.02 8.02 -12.62
C GLN A 56 12.78 6.67 -13.30
N CYS A 57 12.52 5.66 -12.48
CA CYS A 57 12.15 4.31 -12.88
C CYS A 57 10.67 4.11 -12.54
N ASN A 58 9.86 3.82 -13.55
CA ASN A 58 8.39 3.71 -13.43
C ASN A 58 7.87 2.30 -13.75
N THR A 59 8.70 1.45 -14.35
CA THR A 59 8.34 0.06 -14.63
C THR A 59 8.74 -0.83 -13.46
N THR A 60 8.02 -1.94 -13.27
CA THR A 60 8.30 -2.87 -12.16
C THR A 60 9.69 -3.48 -12.28
N ASP A 61 10.13 -3.79 -13.50
CA ASP A 61 11.45 -4.38 -13.76
C ASP A 61 12.56 -3.37 -13.42
N ASP A 62 12.45 -2.12 -13.89
CA ASP A 62 13.41 -1.06 -13.55
C ASP A 62 13.47 -0.79 -12.04
N ILE A 63 12.30 -0.86 -11.37
CA ILE A 63 12.20 -0.69 -9.92
C ILE A 63 12.95 -1.82 -9.21
N ALA A 64 12.73 -3.07 -9.63
CA ALA A 64 13.38 -4.24 -9.05
C ALA A 64 14.90 -4.19 -9.22
N ASP A 65 15.37 -3.81 -10.40
CA ASP A 65 16.80 -3.67 -10.69
C ASP A 65 17.45 -2.58 -9.84
N ALA A 66 16.81 -1.42 -9.70
CA ALA A 66 17.31 -0.34 -8.86
C ALA A 66 17.31 -0.71 -7.36
N PHE A 67 16.33 -1.50 -6.88
CA PHE A 67 16.40 -2.07 -5.52
C PHE A 67 17.56 -3.06 -5.37
N SER A 68 17.75 -3.94 -6.34
CA SER A 68 18.84 -4.91 -6.37
C SER A 68 20.20 -4.21 -6.30
N GLU A 69 20.41 -3.20 -7.16
CA GLU A 69 21.62 -2.38 -7.19
C GLU A 69 21.86 -1.67 -5.86
N PHE A 70 20.82 -1.05 -5.29
CA PHE A 70 20.92 -0.35 -4.01
C PHE A 70 21.40 -1.27 -2.88
N TYR A 71 20.79 -2.45 -2.74
CA TYR A 71 21.18 -3.39 -1.69
C TYR A 71 22.53 -4.03 -1.94
N HIS A 72 22.89 -4.29 -3.20
CA HIS A 72 24.21 -4.77 -3.56
C HIS A 72 25.29 -3.78 -3.12
N ASN A 73 25.10 -2.50 -3.42
CA ASN A 73 26.04 -1.43 -3.02
C ASN A 73 26.07 -1.22 -1.50
N LEU A 74 24.95 -1.41 -0.80
CA LEU A 74 24.87 -1.23 0.65
C LEU A 74 25.69 -2.29 1.41
N TYR A 75 25.66 -3.54 0.94
CA TYR A 75 26.27 -4.67 1.64
C TYR A 75 27.63 -5.09 1.09
N ASN A 76 27.98 -4.72 -0.14
CA ASN A 76 29.29 -4.98 -0.73
C ASN A 76 30.24 -3.79 -0.59
N LEU A 77 30.21 -3.14 0.57
CA LEU A 77 31.23 -2.16 0.92
C LEU A 77 32.57 -2.89 0.96
N THR A 78 33.46 -2.58 0.01
CA THR A 78 34.85 -3.05 0.07
C THR A 78 35.42 -2.57 1.39
N PRO A 79 35.91 -3.47 2.26
CA PRO A 79 36.55 -3.06 3.49
C PRO A 79 37.73 -2.14 3.14
N PRO A 80 37.95 -1.06 3.91
CA PRO A 80 39.08 -0.18 3.66
C PRO A 80 40.36 -1.03 3.67
N GLU A 81 41.14 -0.91 2.59
CA GLU A 81 42.45 -1.54 2.38
C GLU A 81 43.26 -1.47 3.69
N GLY A 82 43.42 -2.62 4.37
CA GLY A 82 44.31 -2.72 5.53
C GLY A 82 43.71 -3.22 6.86
N THR A 83 42.44 -3.63 6.93
CA THR A 83 41.99 -4.42 8.11
C THR A 83 41.25 -5.68 7.68
N PRO A 84 41.81 -6.88 7.89
CA PRO A 84 40.99 -8.06 8.03
C PRO A 84 40.32 -7.93 9.39
N LEU A 85 39.27 -7.11 9.46
CA LEU A 85 38.43 -7.07 10.65
C LEU A 85 37.64 -8.38 10.62
N ASP A 86 38.24 -9.41 11.22
CA ASP A 86 37.59 -10.69 11.44
C ASP A 86 36.23 -10.39 12.05
N LEU A 87 35.16 -10.80 11.35
CA LEU A 87 33.77 -10.53 11.76
C LEU A 87 33.57 -10.96 13.23
N HIS A 88 34.32 -11.97 13.67
CA HIS A 88 34.40 -12.43 15.05
C HIS A 88 34.87 -11.37 16.06
N ASP A 89 35.85 -10.54 15.72
CA ASP A 89 36.37 -9.50 16.62
C ASP A 89 35.41 -8.30 16.72
N TYR A 90 34.76 -7.93 15.61
CA TYR A 90 33.74 -6.88 15.61
C TYR A 90 32.50 -7.28 16.43
N LEU A 91 32.07 -8.55 16.32
CA LEU A 91 30.95 -9.09 17.09
C LEU A 91 31.31 -9.23 18.58
N ARG A 92 32.54 -9.64 18.92
CA ARG A 92 33.00 -9.68 20.32
C ARG A 92 32.99 -8.29 20.97
N ALA A 93 33.54 -7.28 20.30
CA ALA A 93 33.61 -5.93 20.85
C ALA A 93 32.22 -5.33 21.12
N ASN A 94 31.26 -5.52 20.20
CA ASN A 94 29.96 -4.86 20.28
C ASN A 94 28.91 -5.64 21.09
N ILE A 95 28.99 -6.97 21.17
CA ILE A 95 28.03 -7.77 21.96
C ILE A 95 28.32 -7.62 23.46
N LEU A 96 29.60 -7.56 23.89
CA LEU A 96 29.96 -7.38 25.31
C LEU A 96 29.52 -6.02 25.88
N HIS A 97 29.57 -4.95 25.08
CA HIS A 97 29.10 -3.62 25.52
C HIS A 97 27.58 -3.55 25.72
N ARG A 98 26.78 -4.28 24.92
CA ARG A 98 25.31 -4.28 25.05
C ARG A 98 24.79 -5.16 26.19
N VAL A 99 25.49 -6.26 26.51
CA VAL A 99 25.10 -7.13 27.64
C VAL A 99 25.29 -6.42 28.99
N ARG A 100 26.31 -5.56 29.12
CA ARG A 100 26.55 -4.78 30.35
C ARG A 100 25.48 -3.71 30.64
N GLN A 101 24.77 -3.20 29.62
CA GLN A 101 23.75 -2.16 29.81
C GLN A 101 22.37 -2.71 30.16
N LYS A 102 22.21 -4.04 30.18
CA LYS A 102 20.95 -4.75 30.47
C LYS A 102 20.92 -5.43 31.85
N GLN A 103 21.61 -4.87 32.85
CA GLN A 103 21.32 -5.22 34.24
C GLN A 103 20.40 -4.16 34.87
N PRO A 104 19.07 -4.40 34.93
CA PRO A 104 18.21 -3.59 35.78
C PRO A 104 18.49 -3.90 37.27
N ARG A 105 18.47 -2.84 38.08
CA ARG A 105 18.33 -2.94 39.54
C ARG A 105 16.93 -3.40 39.90
#